data_AF-A0A1Q7CIX7-F1
#
_entry.id   AF-A0A1Q7CIX7-F1
#
_cell.length_a   1.000
_cell.length_b   1.000
_cell.length_c   1.000
_cell.angle_alpha   90.00
_cell.angle_beta   90.00
_cell.angle_gamma   90.00
#
_symmetry.space_group_name_H-M   'P 1'
#
loop_
_entity.id
_entity.type
_entity.pdbx_description
1 polymer ?
#
loop_
_entity_poly.entity_id
_entity_poly.type
_entity_poly.pdbx_seq_one_letter_code
_entity_poly.pdbx_strand_id
1 'polypeptide(L)'
;MSAGVQHGELNALYGFAERQLHVVKRYWVWEVVWLFYSLVSVLSIGFLASGLDSLGIGGTTFDLHRAQLYLLVGALLWGYLSLVFMEAAYGIAWERWEGTIEYTFMAPVRRLTHLLGICLFAIAYGLARTFIVLMVAIAMFGLDFSHADIPAAVLVLAASTVPLVGLSILTAVLPLLSPQKGEQMSIALQGFLLLVSGVYYPLSVLPAPMQLAGQAS
;
A
#
# COMPACT_ATOMS: atom_id res chain seq x y z
N MET A 1 -14.74 -24.63 25.60
CA MET A 1 -14.37 -24.75 24.17
C MET A 1 -13.71 -23.47 23.59
N SER A 2 -13.12 -22.55 24.38
CA SER A 2 -12.66 -21.26 23.80
C SER A 2 -11.15 -21.06 23.70
N ALA A 3 -10.32 -21.57 24.62
CA ALA A 3 -8.88 -21.31 24.57
C ALA A 3 -8.17 -22.07 23.43
N GLY A 4 -8.37 -23.38 23.30
CA GLY A 4 -7.68 -24.19 22.27
C GLY A 4 -8.02 -23.79 20.82
N VAL A 5 -9.26 -23.35 20.57
CA VAL A 5 -9.70 -22.88 19.25
C VAL A 5 -9.08 -21.52 18.90
N GLN A 6 -8.97 -20.61 19.88
CA GLN A 6 -8.30 -19.31 19.70
C GLN A 6 -6.80 -19.46 19.41
N HIS A 7 -6.12 -20.39 20.08
CA HIS A 7 -4.70 -20.67 19.80
C HIS A 7 -4.51 -21.29 18.40
N GLY A 8 -5.43 -22.16 17.96
CA GLY A 8 -5.42 -22.71 16.61
C GLY A 8 -5.60 -21.64 15.53
N GLU A 9 -6.51 -20.69 15.74
CA GLU A 9 -6.72 -19.59 14.79
C GLU A 9 -5.56 -18.58 14.77
N LEU A 10 -4.96 -18.27 15.92
CA LEU A 10 -3.75 -17.44 15.99
C LEU A 10 -2.59 -18.10 15.25
N ASN A 11 -2.35 -19.39 15.47
CA ASN A 11 -1.31 -20.14 14.76
C ASN A 11 -1.59 -20.20 13.26
N ALA A 12 -2.85 -20.36 12.86
CA ALA A 12 -3.22 -20.33 11.44
C ALA A 12 -2.97 -18.95 10.82
N LEU A 13 -3.30 -17.85 11.53
CA LEU A 13 -3.04 -16.49 11.09
C LEU A 13 -1.55 -16.27 10.82
N TYR A 14 -0.69 -16.66 11.77
CA TYR A 14 0.75 -16.62 11.58
C TYR A 14 1.23 -17.53 10.46
N GLY A 15 0.67 -18.74 10.33
CA GLY A 15 1.02 -19.67 9.25
C GLY A 15 0.74 -19.11 7.85
N PHE A 16 -0.35 -18.36 7.67
CA PHE A 16 -0.62 -17.67 6.40
C PHE A 16 0.37 -16.53 6.14
N ALA A 17 0.76 -15.78 7.19
CA ALA A 17 1.80 -14.76 7.07
C ALA A 17 3.17 -15.36 6.71
N GLU A 18 3.55 -16.48 7.35
CA GLU A 18 4.78 -17.22 7.06
C GLU A 18 4.79 -17.78 5.64
N ARG A 19 3.64 -18.27 5.14
CA ARG A 19 3.52 -18.69 3.74
C ARG A 19 3.91 -17.57 2.79
N GLN A 20 3.39 -16.36 3.00
CA GLN A 20 3.73 -15.21 2.16
C GLN A 20 5.22 -14.86 2.25
N LEU A 21 5.80 -14.91 3.46
CA LEU A 21 7.24 -14.73 3.65
C LEU A 21 8.07 -15.76 2.88
N HIS A 22 7.63 -17.02 2.83
CA HIS A 22 8.29 -18.06 2.05
C HIS A 22 8.20 -17.83 0.54
N VAL A 23 7.07 -17.31 0.04
CA VAL A 23 6.92 -16.92 -1.38
C VAL A 23 7.90 -15.81 -1.72
N VAL A 24 7.94 -14.75 -0.90
CA VAL A 24 8.87 -13.63 -1.06
C VAL A 24 10.34 -14.10 -1.00
N LYS A 25 10.68 -14.97 -0.05
CA LYS A 25 12.03 -15.52 0.07
C LYS A 25 12.41 -16.38 -1.14
N ARG A 26 11.45 -17.15 -1.67
CA ARG A 26 11.65 -17.99 -2.86
C ARG A 26 11.85 -17.14 -4.12
N TYR A 27 11.11 -16.03 -4.24
CA TYR A 27 11.12 -15.15 -5.40
C TYR A 27 11.81 -13.80 -5.13
N TRP A 28 12.86 -13.80 -4.31
CA TRP A 28 13.54 -12.58 -3.85
C TRP A 28 14.05 -11.66 -4.99
N VAL A 29 14.37 -12.23 -6.16
CA VAL A 29 14.79 -11.44 -7.32
C VAL A 29 13.67 -10.51 -7.79
N TRP A 30 12.42 -10.98 -7.76
CA TRP A 30 11.25 -10.16 -8.11
C TRP A 30 11.04 -9.03 -7.10
N GLU A 31 11.35 -9.27 -5.83
CA GLU A 31 11.30 -8.23 -4.81
C GLU A 31 12.29 -7.09 -5.07
N VAL A 32 13.49 -7.42 -5.57
CA VAL A 32 14.46 -6.39 -5.95
C VAL A 32 13.95 -5.57 -7.13
N VAL A 33 13.32 -6.21 -8.12
CA VAL A 33 12.71 -5.52 -9.27
C VAL A 33 11.60 -4.58 -8.81
N TRP A 34 10.72 -5.06 -7.93
CA TRP A 34 9.64 -4.25 -7.38
C TRP A 34 10.15 -3.11 -6.51
N LEU A 35 11.15 -3.37 -5.66
CA LEU A 35 11.81 -2.33 -4.87
C LEU A 35 12.40 -1.25 -5.77
N PHE A 36 13.11 -1.63 -6.82
CA PHE A 36 13.64 -0.70 -7.82
C PHE A 36 12.52 0.12 -8.48
N TYR A 37 11.43 -0.53 -8.90
CA TYR A 37 10.26 0.16 -9.45
C TYR A 37 9.68 1.20 -8.46
N SER A 38 9.55 0.84 -7.18
CA SER A 38 9.07 1.75 -6.14
C SER A 38 10.01 2.91 -5.91
N LEU A 39 11.33 2.66 -5.89
CA LEU A 39 12.35 3.70 -5.76
C LEU A 39 12.25 4.68 -6.92
N VAL A 40 12.26 4.18 -8.17
CA VAL A 40 12.15 5.03 -9.37
C VAL A 40 10.86 5.83 -9.35
N SER A 41 9.73 5.23 -8.95
CA SER A 41 8.43 5.90 -8.90
C SER A 41 8.42 7.06 -7.90
N VAL A 42 8.87 6.82 -6.66
CA VAL A 42 8.92 7.85 -5.61
C VAL A 42 9.93 8.95 -5.95
N LEU A 43 11.12 8.58 -6.43
CA LEU A 43 12.15 9.54 -6.81
C LEU A 43 11.71 10.39 -8.00
N SER A 44 11.04 9.81 -8.99
CA SER A 44 10.51 10.56 -10.15
C SER A 44 9.51 11.62 -9.72
N ILE A 45 8.63 11.30 -8.77
CA ILE A 45 7.67 12.26 -8.20
C ILE A 45 8.40 13.34 -7.39
N GLY A 46 9.41 12.96 -6.60
CA GLY A 46 10.25 13.93 -5.89
C GLY A 46 10.97 14.90 -6.84
N PHE A 47 11.53 14.40 -7.95
CA PHE A 47 12.18 15.23 -8.96
C PHE A 47 11.20 16.07 -9.79
N LEU A 48 9.92 15.69 -9.87
CA LEU A 48 8.90 16.49 -10.57
C LEU A 48 8.80 17.90 -9.98
N ALA A 49 8.85 18.02 -8.64
CA ALA A 49 8.87 19.33 -7.97
C ALA A 49 10.08 20.18 -8.35
N SER A 50 11.28 19.58 -8.37
CA SER A 50 12.50 20.29 -8.80
C SER A 50 12.51 20.61 -10.31
N GLY A 51 11.84 19.79 -11.13
CA GLY A 51 11.69 20.05 -12.56
C GLY A 51 10.83 21.29 -12.82
N LEU A 52 9.77 21.49 -12.04
CA LEU A 52 8.92 22.69 -12.13
C LEU A 52 9.68 23.99 -11.80
N ASP A 53 10.66 23.94 -10.89
CA ASP A 53 11.58 25.05 -10.60
C ASP A 53 12.43 25.38 -11.84
N SER A 54 13.08 24.37 -12.42
CA SER A 54 13.98 24.55 -13.58
C SER A 54 13.28 25.11 -14.83
N LEU A 55 11.96 24.88 -14.97
CA LEU A 55 11.15 25.37 -16.06
C LEU A 55 10.68 26.83 -15.88
N GLY A 56 10.99 27.47 -14.75
CA GLY A 56 10.60 28.86 -14.46
C GLY A 56 9.09 29.06 -14.28
N ILE A 57 8.33 27.97 -14.06
CA ILE A 57 6.88 27.99 -13.85
C ILE A 57 6.56 28.29 -12.37
N GLY A 58 7.54 28.16 -11.47
CA GLY A 58 7.45 28.59 -10.08
C GLY A 58 7.59 30.10 -9.98
N GLY A 59 6.47 30.82 -9.86
CA GLY A 59 6.48 32.24 -9.50
C GLY A 59 7.22 32.48 -8.17
N THR A 60 7.66 33.71 -7.94
CA THR A 60 8.47 34.17 -6.78
C THR A 60 7.84 33.94 -5.38
N THR A 61 6.64 33.38 -5.32
CA THR A 61 5.87 33.11 -4.10
C THR A 61 5.63 31.61 -3.83
N PHE A 62 6.11 30.71 -4.69
CA PHE A 62 5.88 29.27 -4.54
C PHE A 62 7.03 28.63 -3.75
N ASP A 63 6.74 28.13 -2.54
CA ASP A 63 7.69 27.34 -1.74
C ASP A 63 7.89 25.95 -2.37
N LEU A 64 8.77 25.87 -3.36
CA LEU A 64 9.12 24.64 -4.08
C LEU A 64 9.61 23.54 -3.15
N HIS A 65 10.37 23.89 -2.13
CA HIS A 65 10.82 22.95 -1.10
C HIS A 65 9.64 22.30 -0.37
N ARG A 66 8.62 23.09 -0.02
CA ARG A 66 7.40 22.59 0.63
C ARG A 66 6.59 21.71 -0.31
N ALA A 67 6.50 22.07 -1.58
CA ALA A 67 5.82 21.26 -2.60
C ALA A 67 6.55 19.92 -2.82
N GLN A 68 7.88 19.94 -2.86
CA GLN A 68 8.71 18.74 -2.97
C GLN A 68 8.52 17.81 -1.77
N LEU A 69 8.55 18.34 -0.54
CA LEU A 69 8.28 17.57 0.68
C LEU A 69 6.88 16.98 0.66
N TYR A 70 5.87 17.77 0.29
CA TYR A 70 4.49 17.32 0.18
C TYR A 70 4.33 16.16 -0.81
N LEU A 71 4.92 16.26 -2.00
CA LEU A 71 4.88 15.21 -3.01
C LEU A 71 5.69 13.96 -2.62
N LEU A 72 6.85 14.11 -1.98
CA LEU A 72 7.66 12.98 -1.50
C LEU A 72 6.94 12.21 -0.40
N VAL A 73 6.41 12.91 0.60
CA VAL A 73 5.62 12.29 1.68
C VAL A 73 4.38 11.62 1.10
N GLY A 74 3.71 12.28 0.15
CA GLY A 74 2.59 11.70 -0.56
C GLY A 74 2.97 10.43 -1.34
N ALA A 75 4.07 10.46 -2.09
CA ALA A 75 4.54 9.30 -2.85
C ALA A 75 4.90 8.12 -1.96
N LEU A 76 5.53 8.37 -0.81
CA LEU A 76 5.84 7.34 0.18
C LEU A 76 4.58 6.75 0.81
N LEU A 77 3.64 7.61 1.22
CA LEU A 77 2.37 7.19 1.80
C LEU A 77 1.57 6.36 0.79
N TRP A 78 1.43 6.85 -0.44
CA TRP A 78 0.77 6.12 -1.51
C TRP A 78 1.48 4.80 -1.82
N GLY A 79 2.80 4.79 -1.90
CA GLY A 79 3.58 3.57 -2.14
C GLY A 79 3.31 2.50 -1.08
N TYR A 80 3.25 2.90 0.19
CA TYR A 80 2.87 2.02 1.30
C TYR A 80 1.43 1.49 1.15
N LEU A 81 0.45 2.40 0.99
CA LEU A 81 -0.97 2.02 0.92
C LEU A 81 -1.27 1.16 -0.31
N SER A 82 -0.71 1.53 -1.46
CA SER A 82 -0.87 0.78 -2.71
C SER A 82 -0.33 -0.64 -2.57
N LEU A 83 0.84 -0.81 -1.95
CA LEU A 83 1.43 -2.12 -1.71
C LEU A 83 0.57 -2.97 -0.79
N VAL A 84 0.21 -2.45 0.39
CA VAL A 84 -0.60 -3.21 1.37
C VAL A 84 -1.93 -3.64 0.75
N PHE A 85 -2.56 -2.75 -0.01
CA PHE A 85 -3.80 -3.04 -0.71
C PHE A 85 -3.64 -4.16 -1.74
N MET A 86 -2.59 -4.10 -2.57
CA MET A 86 -2.39 -5.07 -3.66
C MET A 86 -1.99 -6.44 -3.15
N GLU A 87 -1.07 -6.53 -2.19
CA GLU A 87 -0.67 -7.80 -1.58
C GLU A 87 -1.89 -8.55 -1.00
N ALA A 88 -2.76 -7.82 -0.30
CA ALA A 88 -3.98 -8.38 0.26
C ALA A 88 -5.03 -8.73 -0.82
N ALA A 89 -5.25 -7.84 -1.81
CA ALA A 89 -6.23 -8.08 -2.87
C ALA A 89 -5.81 -9.22 -3.81
N TYR A 90 -4.52 -9.37 -4.08
CA TYR A 90 -3.98 -10.39 -4.98
C TYR A 90 -3.72 -11.72 -4.30
N GLY A 91 -3.65 -11.79 -2.97
CA GLY A 91 -3.44 -13.05 -2.25
C GLY A 91 -4.41 -14.16 -2.70
N ILE A 92 -5.68 -13.83 -2.94
CA ILE A 92 -6.68 -14.77 -3.47
C ILE A 92 -6.46 -15.08 -4.95
N ALA A 93 -6.09 -14.09 -5.76
CA ALA A 93 -5.77 -14.31 -7.15
C ALA A 93 -4.59 -15.29 -7.28
N TRP A 94 -3.52 -15.10 -6.51
CA TRP A 94 -2.37 -16.00 -6.52
C TRP A 94 -2.72 -17.42 -6.06
N GLU A 95 -3.51 -17.58 -4.99
CA GLU A 95 -3.98 -18.92 -4.58
C GLU A 95 -4.79 -19.64 -5.67
N ARG A 96 -5.55 -18.90 -6.48
CA ARG A 96 -6.28 -19.47 -7.62
C ARG A 96 -5.33 -19.89 -8.73
N TRP A 97 -4.34 -19.06 -9.04
CA TRP A 97 -3.32 -19.37 -10.06
C TRP A 97 -2.43 -20.53 -9.64
N GLU A 98 -2.18 -20.69 -8.35
CA GLU A 98 -1.44 -21.83 -7.76
C GLU A 98 -2.29 -23.11 -7.68
N GLY A 99 -3.62 -23.02 -7.86
CA GLY A 99 -4.54 -24.15 -7.71
C GLY A 99 -4.69 -24.64 -6.27
N THR A 100 -4.41 -23.78 -5.28
CA THR A 100 -4.48 -24.12 -3.86
C THR A 100 -5.76 -23.66 -3.18
N ILE A 101 -6.59 -22.88 -3.87
CA ILE A 101 -7.75 -22.24 -3.26
C ILE A 101 -8.80 -23.24 -2.76
N GLU A 102 -8.99 -24.35 -3.47
CA GLU A 102 -9.90 -25.43 -3.07
C GLU A 102 -9.43 -26.06 -1.76
N TYR A 103 -8.12 -26.28 -1.62
CA TYR A 103 -7.54 -26.82 -0.38
C TYR A 103 -7.63 -25.82 0.77
N THR A 104 -7.39 -24.52 0.53
CA THR A 104 -7.56 -23.48 1.54
C THR A 104 -9.01 -23.40 2.04
N PHE A 105 -9.99 -23.60 1.15
CA PHE A 105 -11.41 -23.58 1.51
C PHE A 105 -11.91 -24.87 2.16
N MET A 106 -11.23 -26.00 1.92
CA MET A 106 -11.50 -27.27 2.61
C MET A 106 -10.88 -27.32 4.02
N ALA A 107 -9.85 -26.51 4.28
CA ALA A 107 -9.24 -26.43 5.59
C ALA A 107 -10.23 -25.83 6.63
N PRO A 108 -10.28 -26.33 7.86
CA PRO A 108 -11.19 -25.85 8.90
C PRO A 108 -10.71 -24.53 9.53
N VAL A 109 -10.54 -23.49 8.71
CA VAL A 109 -10.07 -22.16 9.09
C VAL A 109 -11.08 -21.11 8.65
N ARG A 110 -11.26 -20.07 9.47
CA ARG A 110 -12.13 -18.95 9.11
C ARG A 110 -11.47 -18.15 7.97
N ARG A 111 -12.27 -17.79 6.95
CA ARG A 111 -11.84 -16.92 5.84
C ARG A 111 -11.24 -15.60 6.31
N LEU A 112 -11.77 -15.04 7.40
CA LEU A 112 -11.26 -13.80 7.98
C LEU A 112 -9.84 -13.99 8.52
N THR A 113 -9.56 -15.10 9.22
CA THR A 113 -8.23 -15.41 9.76
C THR A 113 -7.19 -15.59 8.65
N HIS A 114 -7.59 -16.23 7.55
CA HIS A 114 -6.78 -16.36 6.34
C HIS A 114 -6.41 -15.00 5.73
N LEU A 115 -7.42 -14.17 5.44
CA LEU A 115 -7.21 -12.85 4.83
C LEU A 115 -6.45 -11.90 5.77
N LEU A 116 -6.72 -11.94 7.08
CA LEU A 116 -5.98 -11.15 8.07
C LEU A 116 -4.51 -11.58 8.18
N GLY A 117 -4.20 -12.87 8.02
CA GLY A 117 -2.83 -13.36 7.96
C GLY A 117 -2.06 -12.79 6.77
N ILE A 118 -2.69 -12.73 5.60
CA ILE A 118 -2.11 -12.09 4.40
C ILE A 118 -1.93 -10.59 4.63
N CYS A 119 -2.93 -9.92 5.21
CA CYS A 119 -2.85 -8.48 5.51
C CYS A 119 -1.74 -8.17 6.53
N LEU A 120 -1.56 -9.02 7.56
CA LEU A 120 -0.51 -8.85 8.55
C LEU A 120 0.88 -8.88 7.89
N PHE A 121 1.10 -9.85 7.00
CA PHE A 121 2.32 -9.91 6.20
C PHE A 121 2.47 -8.65 5.33
N ALA A 122 1.42 -8.27 4.60
CA ALA A 122 1.43 -7.11 3.70
C ALA A 122 1.80 -5.82 4.43
N ILE A 123 1.31 -5.61 5.66
CA ILE A 123 1.65 -4.45 6.50
C ILE A 123 3.14 -4.48 6.87
N ALA A 124 3.64 -5.59 7.38
CA ALA A 124 5.04 -5.71 7.79
C ALA A 124 6.00 -5.53 6.60
N TYR A 125 5.68 -6.18 5.48
CA TYR A 125 6.43 -6.08 4.24
C TYR A 125 6.37 -4.65 3.65
N GLY A 126 5.19 -4.03 3.64
CA GLY A 126 4.99 -2.65 3.21
C GLY A 126 5.79 -1.65 4.04
N LEU A 127 5.78 -1.78 5.37
CA LEU A 127 6.58 -0.94 6.25
C LEU A 127 8.09 -1.09 5.97
N ALA A 128 8.57 -2.33 5.82
CA ALA A 128 9.97 -2.58 5.53
C ALA A 128 10.41 -1.96 4.19
N ARG A 129 9.60 -2.12 3.13
CA ARG A 129 9.89 -1.55 1.81
C ARG A 129 9.84 -0.02 1.83
N THR A 130 8.81 0.57 2.43
CA THR A 130 8.69 2.03 2.56
C THR A 130 9.83 2.62 3.36
N PHE A 131 10.30 1.93 4.41
CA PHE A 131 11.48 2.35 5.16
C PHE A 131 12.74 2.40 4.28
N ILE A 132 12.97 1.39 3.46
CA ILE A 132 14.12 1.38 2.52
C ILE A 132 14.01 2.53 1.52
N VAL A 133 12.83 2.74 0.93
CA VAL A 133 12.59 3.82 -0.04
C VAL A 133 12.77 5.19 0.61
N LEU A 134 12.28 5.37 1.83
CA LEU A 134 12.50 6.58 2.62
C LEU A 134 13.99 6.84 2.81
N MET A 135 14.75 5.86 3.30
CA MET A 135 16.20 6.03 3.53
C MET A 135 16.95 6.49 2.26
N VAL A 136 16.61 5.93 1.11
CA VAL A 136 17.19 6.37 -0.17
C VAL A 136 16.75 7.79 -0.52
N ALA A 137 15.48 8.14 -0.33
CA ALA A 137 14.98 9.50 -0.57
C ALA A 137 15.67 10.53 0.34
N ILE A 138 15.91 10.20 1.62
CA ILE A 138 16.67 11.05 2.55
C ILE A 138 18.08 11.30 2.02
N ALA A 139 18.78 10.23 1.60
CA ALA A 139 20.13 10.31 1.08
C ALA A 139 20.22 11.12 -0.22
N MET A 140 19.22 11.01 -1.10
CA MET A 140 19.22 11.71 -2.40
C MET A 140 18.80 13.18 -2.31
N PHE A 141 17.82 13.51 -1.47
CA PHE A 141 17.24 14.85 -1.39
C PHE A 141 17.71 15.67 -0.18
N GLY A 142 18.52 15.08 0.73
CA GLY A 142 19.03 15.80 1.91
C GLY A 142 17.91 16.25 2.85
N LEU A 143 16.90 15.40 3.05
CA LEU A 143 15.72 15.72 3.85
C LEU A 143 16.09 15.93 5.33
N ASP A 144 15.77 17.10 5.88
CA ASP A 144 15.95 17.41 7.30
C ASP A 144 14.70 17.03 8.10
N PHE A 145 14.86 16.14 9.08
CA PHE A 145 13.80 15.70 10.00
C PHE A 145 13.89 16.35 11.38
N SER A 146 14.74 17.37 11.58
CA SER A 146 14.97 17.99 12.89
C SER A 146 13.68 18.55 13.53
N HIS A 147 12.70 18.93 12.72
CA HIS A 147 11.37 19.38 13.15
C HIS A 147 10.23 18.44 12.73
N ALA A 148 10.52 17.18 12.46
CA ALA A 148 9.51 16.23 12.01
C ALA A 148 8.69 15.68 13.17
N ASP A 149 7.36 15.76 13.04
CA ASP A 149 6.42 15.10 13.95
C ASP A 149 6.29 13.61 13.63
N ILE A 150 7.32 12.83 13.98
CA ILE A 150 7.34 11.37 13.80
C ILE A 150 6.11 10.68 14.44
N PRO A 151 5.64 11.06 15.65
CA PRO A 151 4.45 10.46 16.23
C PRO A 151 3.19 10.69 15.39
N ALA A 152 3.04 11.87 14.80
CA ALA A 152 1.92 12.18 13.93
C ALA A 152 1.98 11.34 12.64
N ALA A 153 3.16 11.18 12.05
CA ALA A 153 3.35 10.33 10.87
C ALA A 153 2.99 8.86 11.13
N VAL A 154 3.43 8.31 12.27
CA VAL A 154 3.07 6.94 12.68
C VAL A 154 1.57 6.80 12.92
N LEU A 155 0.94 7.79 13.56
CA LEU A 155 -0.50 7.78 13.79
C LEU A 155 -1.29 7.80 12.48
N VAL A 156 -0.88 8.63 11.51
CA VAL A 156 -1.50 8.69 10.17
C VAL A 156 -1.35 7.36 9.43
N LEU A 157 -0.17 6.73 9.49
CA LEU A 157 0.03 5.40 8.89
C LEU A 157 -0.85 4.33 9.55
N ALA A 158 -0.93 4.32 10.88
CA ALA A 158 -1.78 3.38 11.60
C ALA A 158 -3.28 3.59 11.29
N ALA A 159 -3.73 4.85 11.30
CA ALA A 159 -5.11 5.22 11.03
C ALA A 159 -5.54 4.90 9.59
N SER A 160 -4.66 5.08 8.61
CA SER A 160 -4.93 4.77 7.19
C SER A 160 -4.88 3.28 6.88
N THR A 161 -4.10 2.49 7.62
CA THR A 161 -3.96 1.05 7.38
C THR A 161 -5.26 0.29 7.67
N VAL A 162 -5.99 0.64 8.73
CA VAL A 162 -7.22 -0.07 9.14
C VAL A 162 -8.32 -0.05 8.06
N PRO A 163 -8.77 1.13 7.55
CA PRO A 163 -9.79 1.17 6.50
C PRO A 163 -9.30 0.54 5.20
N LEU A 164 -8.00 0.69 4.90
CA LEU A 164 -7.40 0.08 3.71
C LEU A 164 -7.43 -1.46 3.77
N VAL A 165 -7.15 -2.06 4.92
CA VAL A 165 -7.27 -3.52 5.12
C VAL A 165 -8.72 -3.98 4.95
N GLY A 166 -9.69 -3.19 5.44
CA GLY A 166 -11.11 -3.47 5.20
C GLY A 166 -11.45 -3.48 3.71
N LEU A 167 -10.99 -2.46 2.98
CA LEU A 167 -11.19 -2.34 1.54
C LEU A 167 -10.47 -3.45 0.75
N SER A 168 -9.25 -3.83 1.12
CA SER A 168 -8.50 -4.87 0.43
C SER A 168 -9.14 -6.24 0.60
N ILE A 169 -9.67 -6.55 1.78
CA ILE A 169 -10.45 -7.77 2.06
C ILE A 169 -11.69 -7.84 1.16
N LEU A 170 -12.43 -6.73 1.01
CA LEU A 170 -13.59 -6.66 0.12
C LEU A 170 -13.16 -6.85 -1.35
N THR A 171 -12.03 -6.25 -1.72
CA THR A 171 -11.47 -6.33 -3.08
C THR A 171 -11.00 -7.73 -3.43
N ALA A 172 -10.49 -8.50 -2.45
CA ALA A 172 -10.05 -9.88 -2.64
C ALA A 172 -11.16 -10.85 -3.09
N VAL A 173 -12.44 -10.43 -3.00
CA VAL A 173 -13.58 -11.18 -3.54
C VAL A 173 -13.72 -11.00 -5.07
N LEU A 174 -13.23 -9.90 -5.65
CA LEU A 174 -13.37 -9.61 -7.08
C LEU A 174 -12.73 -10.68 -7.98
N PRO A 175 -11.53 -11.21 -7.69
CA PRO A 175 -10.96 -12.35 -8.41
C PRO A 175 -11.81 -13.62 -8.36
N LEU A 176 -12.66 -13.80 -7.35
CA LEU A 176 -13.58 -14.95 -7.25
C LEU A 176 -14.80 -14.77 -8.16
N LEU A 177 -15.30 -13.53 -8.29
CA LEU A 177 -16.45 -13.21 -9.14
C LEU A 177 -16.09 -13.24 -10.62
N SER A 178 -14.93 -12.72 -10.98
CA SER A 178 -14.44 -12.70 -12.36
C SER A 178 -13.07 -13.37 -12.47
N PRO A 179 -13.04 -14.66 -12.84
CA PRO A 179 -11.81 -15.45 -12.92
C PRO A 179 -10.69 -14.83 -13.77
N GLN A 180 -11.06 -14.17 -14.86
CA GLN A 180 -10.14 -13.69 -15.90
C GLN A 180 -9.80 -12.19 -15.75
N LYS A 181 -10.64 -11.41 -15.07
CA LYS A 181 -10.52 -9.94 -15.01
C LYS A 181 -10.58 -9.36 -13.60
N GLY A 182 -10.80 -10.16 -12.56
CA GLY A 182 -10.90 -9.64 -11.19
C GLY A 182 -9.60 -9.00 -10.68
N GLU A 183 -8.45 -9.45 -11.17
CA GLU A 183 -7.16 -8.80 -10.93
C GLU A 183 -7.15 -7.35 -11.47
N GLN A 184 -7.66 -7.14 -12.68
CA GLN A 184 -7.76 -5.83 -13.33
C GLN A 184 -8.78 -4.93 -12.63
N MET A 185 -9.87 -5.50 -12.09
CA MET A 185 -10.85 -4.75 -11.31
C MET A 185 -10.24 -4.22 -9.99
N SER A 186 -9.33 -4.98 -9.38
CA SER A 186 -8.62 -4.56 -8.17
C SER A 186 -7.67 -3.39 -8.46
N ILE A 187 -6.97 -3.41 -9.60
CA ILE A 187 -6.15 -2.28 -10.08
C ILE A 187 -7.02 -1.05 -10.32
N ALA A 188 -8.17 -1.20 -10.99
CA ALA A 188 -9.08 -0.10 -11.26
C ALA A 188 -9.59 0.56 -9.97
N LEU A 189 -9.93 -0.24 -8.96
CA LEU A 189 -10.34 0.25 -7.65
C LEU A 189 -9.19 1.00 -6.95
N GLN A 190 -7.97 0.47 -7.00
CA GLN A 190 -6.80 1.18 -6.49
C GLN A 190 -6.57 2.52 -7.19
N GLY A 191 -6.69 2.57 -8.52
CA GLY A 191 -6.56 3.82 -9.28
C GLY A 191 -7.60 4.86 -8.88
N PHE A 192 -8.84 4.43 -8.61
CA PHE A 192 -9.88 5.30 -8.05
C PHE A 192 -9.52 5.79 -6.64
N LEU A 193 -9.02 4.92 -5.77
CA LEU A 193 -8.55 5.31 -4.43
C LEU A 193 -7.44 6.35 -4.52
N LEU A 194 -6.48 6.20 -5.43
CA LEU A 194 -5.42 7.19 -5.64
C LEU A 194 -5.99 8.56 -5.97
N LEU A 195 -6.92 8.60 -6.94
CA LEU A 195 -7.53 9.83 -7.45
C LEU A 195 -8.28 10.59 -6.34
N VAL A 196 -8.94 9.86 -5.46
CA VAL A 196 -9.80 10.39 -4.40
C VAL A 196 -9.03 10.69 -3.11
N SER A 197 -7.87 10.04 -2.89
CA SER A 197 -7.08 10.15 -1.66
C SER A 197 -6.44 11.52 -1.40
N GLY A 198 -6.30 12.38 -2.42
CA GLY A 198 -5.65 13.69 -2.27
C GLY A 198 -4.19 13.64 -1.80
N VAL A 199 -3.50 12.52 -2.03
CA VAL A 199 -2.14 12.28 -1.54
C VAL A 199 -1.09 13.10 -2.31
N TYR A 200 -1.32 13.32 -3.60
CA TYR A 200 -0.44 14.15 -4.46
C TYR A 200 -0.91 15.59 -4.63
N TYR A 201 -2.16 15.89 -4.29
CA TYR A 201 -2.75 17.21 -4.50
C TYR A 201 -3.89 17.47 -3.52
N PRO A 202 -4.14 18.74 -3.17
CA PRO A 202 -5.28 19.10 -2.34
C PRO A 202 -6.61 18.69 -2.97
N LEU A 203 -7.55 18.21 -2.15
CA LEU A 203 -8.90 17.84 -2.58
C LEU A 203 -9.64 19.00 -3.26
N SER A 204 -9.32 20.25 -2.91
CA SER A 204 -9.93 21.46 -3.50
C SER A 204 -9.76 21.59 -5.01
N VAL A 205 -8.78 20.89 -5.61
CA VAL A 205 -8.53 20.90 -7.06
C VAL A 205 -9.52 19.99 -7.81
N LEU A 206 -10.13 19.02 -7.13
CA LEU A 206 -11.05 18.08 -7.74
C LEU A 206 -12.44 18.71 -8.00
N PRO A 207 -13.19 18.25 -9.02
CA PRO A 207 -14.61 18.59 -9.18
C PRO A 207 -15.45 18.19 -7.96
N ALA A 208 -16.52 18.94 -7.66
CA ALA A 208 -17.39 18.73 -6.48
C ALA A 208 -17.78 17.26 -6.15
N PRO A 209 -18.20 16.39 -7.09
CA PRO A 209 -18.53 15.00 -6.75
C PRO A 209 -17.32 14.19 -6.27
N MET A 210 -16.12 14.50 -6.77
CA MET A 210 -14.88 13.82 -6.40
C MET A 210 -14.34 14.34 -5.06
N GLN A 211 -14.62 15.60 -4.72
CA GLN A 211 -14.33 16.16 -3.39
C GLN A 211 -15.12 15.44 -2.29
N LEU A 212 -16.42 15.20 -2.52
CA LEU A 212 -17.27 14.48 -1.59
C LEU A 212 -16.78 13.04 -1.34
N ALA A 213 -16.35 12.36 -2.40
CA ALA A 213 -15.74 11.04 -2.28
C ALA A 213 -14.45 11.09 -1.43
N GLY A 214 -13.62 12.12 -1.62
CA GLY A 214 -12.35 12.27 -0.89
C GLY A 214 -12.51 12.66 0.57
N GLN A 215 -13.61 13.32 0.92
CA GLN A 215 -13.95 13.60 2.32
C GLN A 215 -14.48 12.37 3.06
N ALA A 216 -14.97 11.36 2.32
CA ALA A 216 -15.54 10.13 2.89
C ALA A 216 -14.53 8.98 3.00
N SER A 217 -13.40 9.06 2.29
CA SER A 217 -12.29 8.09 2.31
C SER A 217 -11.32 8.33 3.46
#